data_AF-A0A3N0FPU5-F1
#
_entry.id   AF-A0A3N0FPU5-F1
#
_cell.length_a   1.000
_cell.length_b   1.000
_cell.length_c   1.000
_cell.angle_alpha   90.00
_cell.angle_beta   90.00
_cell.angle_gamma   90.00
#
_symmetry.space_group_name_H-M   'P 1'
#
loop_
_entity.id
_entity.type
_entity.pdbx_description
1 polymer ?
#
loop_
_entity_poly.entity_id
_entity_poly.type
_entity_poly.pdbx_seq_one_letter_code
_entity_poly.pdbx_strand_id
1 'polypeptide(L)'
;PMEWVDPFGLTKSVCSPGKNRRQALNEAKDQAGIPRSQQPDRQWTVGNDPKRQGQTNYKYSDDLASHGRYYEYTDAYGHKKVVLEHTADPRAPYSHAHAGKAKAGADPRTYDFKENRYQKIINPATNDHHIYYE
;
A
#
# COMPACT_ATOMS: atom_id res chain seq x y z
N PRO A 1 2.61 -26.89 -29.23
CA PRO A 1 2.41 -27.13 -27.78
C PRO A 1 1.59 -25.97 -27.20
N MET A 2 0.43 -26.26 -26.57
CA MET A 2 -0.35 -25.24 -25.87
C MET A 2 0.35 -24.91 -24.56
N GLU A 3 0.90 -23.70 -24.46
CA GLU A 3 1.41 -23.16 -23.20
C GLU A 3 0.23 -22.82 -22.30
N TRP A 4 0.22 -23.39 -21.10
CA TRP A 4 -0.77 -23.08 -20.09
C TRP A 4 -0.51 -21.66 -19.55
N VAL A 5 -1.43 -20.74 -19.82
CA VAL A 5 -1.39 -19.38 -19.26
C VAL A 5 -2.01 -19.43 -17.87
N ASP A 6 -1.21 -19.11 -16.85
CA ASP A 6 -1.69 -18.99 -15.46
C ASP A 6 -2.63 -17.78 -15.32
N PRO A 7 -3.94 -17.97 -15.08
CA PRO A 7 -4.89 -16.86 -14.96
C PRO A 7 -4.69 -16.03 -13.68
N PHE A 8 -3.84 -16.48 -12.74
CA PHE A 8 -3.58 -15.82 -11.45
C PHE A 8 -2.14 -15.34 -11.25
N GLY A 9 -1.21 -15.66 -12.16
CA GLY A 9 0.19 -15.23 -12.08
C GLY A 9 0.90 -15.69 -10.79
N LEU A 10 0.60 -16.91 -10.33
CA LEU A 10 1.12 -17.53 -9.11
C LEU A 10 2.39 -18.36 -9.34
N THR A 11 2.84 -18.54 -10.59
CA THR A 11 4.13 -19.20 -10.86
C THR A 11 5.31 -18.25 -10.58
N LYS A 12 5.94 -18.47 -9.42
CA LYS A 12 7.15 -17.83 -8.89
C LYS A 12 8.28 -17.64 -9.91
N SER A 13 8.94 -16.48 -9.83
CA SER A 13 10.40 -16.39 -9.92
C SER A 13 10.94 -15.91 -8.57
N VAL A 14 12.00 -16.55 -8.10
CA VAL A 14 12.56 -16.41 -6.74
C VAL A 14 13.39 -15.12 -6.59
N CYS A 15 13.61 -14.35 -7.66
CA CYS A 15 14.46 -13.16 -7.61
C CYS A 15 13.97 -11.97 -8.46
N SER A 16 12.69 -11.90 -8.81
CA SER A 16 12.05 -10.67 -9.31
C SER A 16 10.55 -10.75 -9.06
N PRO A 17 9.89 -9.68 -8.63
CA PRO A 17 8.45 -9.67 -8.50
C PRO A 17 7.82 -9.78 -9.89
N GLY A 18 7.08 -10.87 -10.14
CA GLY A 18 6.30 -11.05 -11.38
C GLY A 18 5.09 -10.11 -11.50
N LYS A 19 5.01 -9.07 -10.67
CA LYS A 19 3.91 -8.10 -10.62
C LYS A 19 4.42 -6.74 -11.06
N ASN A 20 3.59 -6.04 -11.83
CA ASN A 20 3.74 -4.60 -12.03
C ASN A 20 3.06 -3.82 -10.90
N ARG A 21 3.39 -2.52 -10.82
CA ARG A 21 2.80 -1.57 -9.86
C ARG A 21 1.28 -1.65 -9.74
N ARG A 22 0.55 -1.76 -10.87
CA ARG A 22 -0.92 -1.81 -10.86
C ARG A 22 -1.43 -3.10 -10.24
N GLN A 23 -0.81 -4.23 -10.52
CA GLN A 23 -1.19 -5.51 -9.91
C GLN A 23 -0.96 -5.48 -8.40
N ALA A 24 0.18 -4.94 -7.95
CA ALA A 24 0.48 -4.83 -6.52
C ALA A 24 -0.51 -3.92 -5.77
N LEU A 25 -0.84 -2.75 -6.33
CA LEU A 25 -1.83 -1.85 -5.74
C LEU A 25 -3.25 -2.44 -5.76
N ASN A 26 -3.61 -3.20 -6.79
CA ASN A 26 -4.91 -3.88 -6.83
C ASN A 26 -4.99 -4.98 -5.78
N GLU A 27 -3.94 -5.77 -5.59
CA GLU A 27 -3.91 -6.77 -4.54
C GLU A 27 -3.96 -6.14 -3.14
N ALA A 28 -3.28 -5.01 -2.92
CA ALA A 28 -3.40 -4.27 -1.67
C ALA A 28 -4.83 -3.75 -1.44
N LYS A 29 -5.52 -3.27 -2.48
CA LYS A 29 -6.95 -2.91 -2.40
C LYS A 29 -7.81 -4.13 -2.04
N ASP A 30 -7.57 -5.28 -2.66
CA ASP A 30 -8.30 -6.51 -2.35
C ASP A 30 -8.11 -6.91 -0.87
N GLN A 31 -6.88 -6.85 -0.35
CA GLN A 31 -6.58 -7.10 1.07
C GLN A 31 -7.29 -6.11 2.01
N ALA A 32 -7.45 -4.86 1.58
CA ALA A 32 -8.13 -3.82 2.33
C ALA A 32 -9.67 -3.90 2.26
N GLY A 33 -10.23 -4.76 1.39
CA GLY A 33 -11.66 -4.82 1.10
C GLY A 33 -12.15 -3.61 0.29
N ILE A 34 -11.27 -2.98 -0.50
CA ILE A 34 -11.59 -1.82 -1.33
C ILE A 34 -11.77 -2.28 -2.79
N PRO A 35 -12.90 -1.95 -3.45
CA PRO A 35 -13.08 -2.21 -4.87
C PRO A 35 -11.95 -1.61 -5.71
N ARG A 36 -11.41 -2.40 -6.65
CA ARG A 36 -10.29 -1.97 -7.51
C ARG A 36 -10.60 -0.67 -8.29
N SER A 37 -11.87 -0.47 -8.65
CA SER A 37 -12.40 0.72 -9.34
C SER A 37 -12.57 1.96 -8.47
N GLN A 38 -12.64 1.80 -7.13
CA GLN A 38 -12.84 2.92 -6.22
C GLN A 38 -11.66 3.90 -6.30
N GLN A 39 -11.97 5.20 -6.37
CA GLN A 39 -11.00 6.28 -6.29
C GLN A 39 -10.67 6.61 -4.84
N PRO A 40 -9.44 7.06 -4.53
CA PRO A 40 -9.07 7.44 -3.17
C PRO A 40 -9.82 8.71 -2.73
N ASP A 41 -10.20 8.75 -1.46
CA ASP A 41 -10.77 9.93 -0.80
C ASP A 41 -9.70 11.02 -0.63
N ARG A 42 -8.46 10.59 -0.36
CA ARG A 42 -7.29 11.45 -0.18
C ARG A 42 -6.04 10.73 -0.66
N GLN A 43 -5.08 11.47 -1.18
CA GLN A 43 -3.75 10.94 -1.51
C GLN A 43 -2.65 11.93 -1.13
N TRP A 44 -1.49 11.40 -0.74
CA TRP A 44 -0.31 12.21 -0.45
C TRP A 44 0.97 11.43 -0.76
N THR A 45 2.07 12.18 -0.91
CA THR A 45 3.42 11.63 -0.99
C THR A 45 4.10 11.75 0.36
N VAL A 46 4.82 10.72 0.77
CA VAL A 46 5.77 10.77 1.89
C VAL A 46 7.18 10.84 1.31
N GLY A 47 7.98 11.80 1.77
CA GLY A 47 9.36 11.98 1.34
C GLY A 47 10.11 12.98 2.21
N ASN A 48 11.33 13.36 1.81
CA ASN A 48 12.22 14.22 2.59
C ASN A 48 12.60 15.55 1.89
N ASP A 49 11.75 16.10 1.04
CA ASP A 49 11.95 17.42 0.44
C ASP A 49 11.44 18.52 1.41
N PRO A 50 12.34 19.30 2.04
CA PRO A 50 11.93 20.33 3.00
C PRO A 50 11.10 21.43 2.36
N LYS A 51 11.26 21.69 1.05
CA LYS A 51 10.50 22.73 0.34
C LYS A 51 9.02 22.37 0.19
N ARG A 52 8.68 21.10 0.36
CA ARG A 52 7.29 20.60 0.29
C ARG A 52 6.66 20.41 1.65
N GLN A 53 7.40 20.62 2.72
CA GLN A 53 6.87 20.52 4.08
C GLN A 53 5.69 21.48 4.27
N GLY A 54 4.62 20.99 4.90
CA GLY A 54 3.37 21.75 5.09
C GLY A 54 2.39 21.69 3.92
N GLN A 55 2.77 21.20 2.74
CA GLN A 55 1.82 21.01 1.63
C GLN A 55 0.76 19.95 1.97
N THR A 56 -0.49 20.22 1.59
CA THR A 56 -1.63 19.34 1.94
C THR A 56 -1.46 17.91 1.44
N ASN A 57 -0.83 17.71 0.28
CA ASN A 57 -0.57 16.40 -0.33
C ASN A 57 0.85 15.86 -0.08
N TYR A 58 1.53 16.38 0.95
CA TYR A 58 2.88 15.95 1.31
C TYR A 58 3.02 15.71 2.82
N LYS A 59 3.79 14.69 3.19
CA LYS A 59 4.24 14.46 4.56
C LYS A 59 5.76 14.31 4.54
N TYR A 60 6.44 15.21 5.24
CA TYR A 60 7.88 15.14 5.41
C TYR A 60 8.25 13.98 6.34
N SER A 61 9.26 13.20 5.99
CA SER A 61 9.82 12.10 6.78
C SER A 61 11.26 11.84 6.35
N ASP A 62 12.21 11.76 7.29
CA ASP A 62 13.58 11.30 6.99
C ASP A 62 13.70 9.77 6.92
N ASP A 63 12.67 9.04 7.33
CA ASP A 63 12.64 7.57 7.24
C ASP A 63 12.37 7.12 5.80
N LEU A 64 13.44 6.73 5.09
CA LEU A 64 13.38 6.24 3.71
C LEU A 64 12.40 5.05 3.54
N ALA A 65 12.26 4.20 4.56
CA ALA A 65 11.32 3.07 4.53
C ALA A 65 9.84 3.52 4.50
N SER A 66 9.56 4.77 4.84
CA SER A 66 8.21 5.35 4.76
C SER A 66 7.92 6.05 3.43
N HIS A 67 8.94 6.30 2.60
CA HIS A 67 8.79 7.11 1.40
C HIS A 67 7.96 6.41 0.33
N GLY A 68 7.11 7.18 -0.35
CA GLY A 68 6.28 6.69 -1.44
C GLY A 68 4.92 7.39 -1.52
N ARG A 69 3.92 6.69 -2.05
CA ARG A 69 2.57 7.25 -2.30
C ARG A 69 1.51 6.55 -1.49
N TYR A 70 0.65 7.33 -0.87
CA TYR A 70 -0.38 6.89 0.04
C TYR A 70 -1.75 7.28 -0.49
N TYR A 71 -2.70 6.37 -0.39
CA TYR A 71 -4.05 6.49 -0.91
C TYR A 71 -5.02 6.05 0.19
N GLU A 72 -5.80 6.98 0.71
CA GLU A 72 -6.83 6.74 1.71
C GLU A 72 -8.16 6.46 1.02
N TYR A 73 -8.91 5.50 1.57
CA TYR A 73 -10.21 5.07 1.08
C TYR A 73 -11.14 4.84 2.26
N THR A 74 -12.44 4.88 1.97
CA THR A 74 -13.48 4.48 2.90
C THR A 74 -14.13 3.20 2.38
N ASP A 75 -14.15 2.15 3.21
CA ASP A 75 -14.80 0.88 2.85
C ASP A 75 -16.33 0.96 2.99
N ALA A 76 -17.03 -0.12 2.59
CA ALA A 76 -18.48 -0.19 2.64
C ALA A 76 -19.10 -0.05 4.05
N TYR A 77 -18.29 -0.18 5.12
CA TYR A 77 -18.72 -0.01 6.51
C TYR A 77 -18.44 1.40 7.05
N GLY A 78 -17.93 2.30 6.20
CA GLY A 78 -17.52 3.64 6.55
C GLY A 78 -16.16 3.69 7.27
N HIS A 79 -15.36 2.61 7.23
CA HIS A 79 -14.05 2.58 7.88
C HIS A 79 -12.98 3.07 6.91
N LYS A 80 -12.09 3.92 7.41
CA LYS A 80 -10.94 4.36 6.65
C LYS A 80 -9.92 3.23 6.51
N LYS A 81 -9.38 3.08 5.31
CA LYS A 81 -8.24 2.22 4.94
C LYS A 81 -7.18 3.07 4.26
N VAL A 82 -5.95 2.59 4.27
CA VAL A 82 -4.88 3.14 3.45
C VAL A 82 -4.27 2.05 2.60
N VAL A 83 -4.09 2.32 1.31
CA VAL A 83 -3.25 1.53 0.42
C VAL A 83 -2.08 2.40 0.04
N LEU A 84 -0.87 1.87 0.07
CA LEU A 84 0.31 2.66 -0.23
C LEU A 84 1.38 1.82 -0.91
N GLU A 85 2.32 2.52 -1.52
CA GLU A 85 3.55 1.94 -2.05
C GLU A 85 4.76 2.60 -1.41
N HIS A 86 5.81 1.80 -1.23
CA HIS A 86 7.14 2.25 -0.84
C HIS A 86 8.10 2.05 -2.01
N THR A 87 8.84 3.12 -2.35
CA THR A 87 9.73 3.15 -3.53
C THR A 87 11.20 3.38 -3.19
N ALA A 88 11.51 3.69 -1.93
CA ALA A 88 12.88 3.99 -1.49
C ALA A 88 13.26 3.25 -0.20
N ASP A 89 12.54 2.18 0.16
CA ASP A 89 12.85 1.40 1.36
C ASP A 89 14.17 0.64 1.19
N PRO A 90 15.24 1.00 1.94
CA PRO A 90 16.54 0.34 1.81
C PRO A 90 16.54 -1.09 2.39
N ARG A 91 15.46 -1.48 3.08
CA ARG A 91 15.30 -2.81 3.70
C ARG A 91 14.56 -3.78 2.78
N ALA A 92 14.00 -3.29 1.68
CA ALA A 92 13.22 -4.06 0.73
C ALA A 92 14.04 -4.28 -0.56
N PRO A 93 14.01 -5.48 -1.15
CA PRO A 93 14.72 -5.75 -2.39
C PRO A 93 14.07 -5.05 -3.61
N TYR A 94 12.79 -4.69 -3.52
CA TYR A 94 12.03 -4.02 -4.58
C TYR A 94 11.06 -2.99 -4.01
N SER A 95 10.53 -2.15 -4.90
CA SER A 95 9.33 -1.37 -4.58
C SER A 95 8.20 -2.32 -4.21
N HIS A 96 7.35 -1.90 -3.28
CA HIS A 96 6.28 -2.76 -2.80
C HIS A 96 5.06 -1.97 -2.36
N ALA A 97 3.90 -2.57 -2.54
CA ALA A 97 2.64 -2.07 -2.02
C ALA A 97 2.22 -2.86 -0.78
N HIS A 98 1.37 -2.26 0.05
CA HIS A 98 0.61 -2.98 1.07
C HIS A 98 -0.61 -2.16 1.53
N ALA A 99 -1.44 -2.78 2.38
CA ALA A 99 -2.61 -2.15 2.96
C ALA A 99 -2.47 -1.95 4.47
N GLY A 100 -3.12 -0.88 4.95
CA GLY A 100 -3.18 -0.50 6.35
C GLY A 100 -4.61 -0.20 6.79
N LYS A 101 -4.84 -0.40 8.09
CA LYS A 101 -6.07 -0.06 8.82
C LYS A 101 -5.75 0.74 10.06
N ALA A 102 -6.77 1.35 10.66
CA ALA A 102 -6.64 1.98 11.97
C ALA A 102 -6.09 0.97 13.00
N LYS A 103 -5.27 1.46 13.94
CA LYS A 103 -4.77 0.62 15.03
C LYS A 103 -5.91 0.15 15.93
N ALA A 104 -5.72 -1.01 16.57
CA ALA A 104 -6.63 -1.50 17.59
C ALA A 104 -6.88 -0.44 18.67
N GLY A 105 -8.15 -0.24 19.04
CA GLY A 105 -8.58 0.78 20.01
C GLY A 105 -8.81 2.18 19.44
N ALA A 106 -8.41 2.46 18.19
CA ALA A 106 -8.75 3.71 17.53
C ALA A 106 -10.07 3.58 16.75
N ASP A 107 -10.80 4.68 16.61
CA ASP A 107 -12.01 4.72 15.78
C ASP A 107 -11.62 4.69 14.28
N PRO A 108 -11.97 3.61 13.54
CA PRO A 108 -11.61 3.50 12.14
C PRO A 108 -12.32 4.51 11.24
N ARG A 109 -13.40 5.17 11.69
CA ARG A 109 -14.15 6.13 10.86
C ARG A 109 -13.49 7.51 10.82
N THR A 110 -12.74 7.85 11.86
CA THR A 110 -12.14 9.17 12.05
C THR A 110 -10.61 9.15 12.03
N TYR A 111 -10.00 7.97 11.85
CA TYR A 111 -8.54 7.80 11.86
C TYR A 111 -7.83 8.62 10.77
N ASP A 112 -6.85 9.45 11.15
CA ASP A 112 -6.01 10.17 10.19
C ASP A 112 -4.71 9.40 9.92
N PHE A 113 -4.61 8.74 8.76
CA PHE A 113 -3.44 7.98 8.33
C PHE A 113 -2.24 8.83 7.91
N LYS A 114 -2.43 10.13 7.64
CA LYS A 114 -1.33 11.04 7.33
C LYS A 114 -0.59 11.46 8.60
N GLU A 115 -1.31 11.57 9.71
CA GLU A 115 -0.75 11.96 11.01
C GLU A 115 -0.41 10.78 11.91
N ASN A 116 -1.09 9.65 11.75
CA ASN A 116 -0.92 8.48 12.61
C ASN A 116 -0.49 7.24 11.84
N ARG A 117 0.38 6.44 12.46
CA ARG A 117 0.87 5.18 11.88
C ARG A 117 -0.25 4.13 11.82
N TYR A 118 -0.53 3.63 10.63
CA TYR A 118 -1.46 2.52 10.39
C TYR A 118 -0.99 1.19 11.02
N GLN A 119 -1.93 0.29 11.26
CA GLN A 119 -1.69 -1.13 11.47
C GLN A 119 -1.69 -1.83 10.10
N LYS A 120 -0.66 -2.63 9.82
CA LYS A 120 -0.53 -3.41 8.59
C LYS A 120 -1.64 -4.47 8.51
N ILE A 121 -2.24 -4.64 7.34
CA ILE A 121 -3.12 -5.77 7.05
C ILE A 121 -2.22 -6.90 6.56
N ILE A 122 -2.18 -7.99 7.32
CA ILE A 122 -1.38 -9.17 6.99
C ILE A 122 -2.22 -10.10 6.11
N ASN A 123 -1.65 -10.57 5.00
CA ASN A 123 -2.23 -11.64 4.21
C ASN A 123 -2.11 -12.96 5.01
N PRO A 124 -3.22 -13.60 5.40
CA PRO A 124 -3.17 -14.80 6.23
C PRO A 124 -2.55 -16.00 5.51
N ALA A 125 -2.54 -16.03 4.16
CA ALA A 125 -1.98 -17.12 3.39
C ALA A 125 -0.44 -17.10 3.37
N THR A 126 0.17 -15.91 3.47
CA THR A 126 1.63 -15.74 3.39
C THR A 126 2.25 -15.30 4.72
N ASN A 127 1.43 -14.86 5.68
CA ASN A 127 1.87 -14.18 6.90
C ASN A 127 2.78 -12.96 6.62
N ASP A 128 2.56 -12.30 5.48
CA ASP A 128 3.25 -11.09 5.07
C ASP A 128 2.23 -10.05 4.57
N HIS A 129 2.66 -8.80 4.43
CA HIS A 129 1.88 -7.69 3.91
C HIS A 129 2.51 -7.07 2.67
N HIS A 130 3.81 -7.30 2.43
CA HIS A 130 4.49 -6.74 1.27
C HIS A 130 4.01 -7.40 -0.02
N ILE A 131 3.70 -6.58 -1.02
CA ILE A 131 3.40 -7.01 -2.38
C ILE A 131 4.43 -6.33 -3.28
N TYR A 132 5.55 -7.02 -3.50
CA TYR A 132 6.66 -6.51 -4.32
C TYR A 132 6.27 -6.36 -5.79
N TYR A 133 6.83 -5.35 -6.46
CA TYR A 133 6.68 -5.10 -7.89
C TYR A 133 7.93 -4.45 -8.51
N GLU A 134 8.05 -4.58 -9.82
CA GLU A 134 9.00 -3.87 -10.70
C GLU A 134 8.23 -3.02 -11.74
#